data_AF-A0A0B1SKD7-F1
#
_entry.id   AF-A0A0B1SKD7-F1
#
_cell.length_a   1.000
_cell.length_b   1.000
_cell.length_c   1.000
_cell.angle_alpha   90.00
_cell.angle_beta   90.00
_cell.angle_gamma   90.00
#
_symmetry.space_group_name_H-M   'P 1'
#
loop_
_entity.id
_entity.type
_entity.pdbx_description
1 polymer ?
#
loop_
_entity_poly.entity_id
_entity_poly.type
_entity_poly.pdbx_seq_one_letter_code
_entity_poly.pdbx_strand_id
1 'polypeptide(L)'
;ARKPNYLIVDKQTGIQEIEDAFKSFVARDDIAIILINQHIAEMIRYTVDQHTASIPAVLEIPSKEAPYDPSKDSILNRARGLFNPEDFR
;
A
#
# COMPACT_ATOMS: atom_id res chain seq x y z
N ALA A 1 14.96 7.51 20.55
CA ALA A 1 14.03 8.34 19.77
C ALA A 1 13.05 7.43 19.04
N ARG A 2 11.76 7.78 18.96
CA ARG A 2 10.81 7.01 18.13
C ARG A 2 11.19 7.16 16.66
N LYS A 3 11.21 6.05 15.92
CA LYS A 3 11.43 6.10 14.46
C LYS A 3 10.29 6.87 13.79
N PRO A 4 10.56 7.61 12.70
CA PRO A 4 9.50 8.28 11.94
C PRO A 4 8.45 7.26 11.47
N ASN A 5 7.22 7.72 11.34
CA ASN A 5 6.07 6.97 10.81
C ASN A 5 5.79 7.28 9.34
N TYR A 6 6.81 7.77 8.64
CA TYR A 6 6.76 8.10 7.21
C TYR A 6 8.09 7.76 6.56
N LEU A 7 8.03 7.47 5.27
CA LEU A 7 9.18 7.39 4.37
C LEU A 7 8.87 8.30 3.18
N ILE A 8 9.78 9.21 2.86
CA ILE A 8 9.69 10.01 1.63
C ILE A 8 10.34 9.17 0.53
N VAL A 9 9.57 8.83 -0.49
CA VAL A 9 10.07 8.07 -1.64
C VAL A 9 10.37 9.04 -2.78
N ASP A 10 11.62 9.04 -3.21
CA ASP A 10 12.13 9.78 -4.36
C ASP A 10 12.67 8.83 -5.45
N LYS A 11 13.33 9.38 -6.46
CA LYS A 11 13.89 8.58 -7.58
C LYS A 11 15.14 7.78 -7.19
N GLN A 12 15.74 8.09 -6.05
CA GLN A 12 16.97 7.50 -5.54
C GLN A 12 16.66 6.40 -4.50
N THR A 13 15.44 6.41 -3.96
CA THR A 13 14.96 5.42 -2.99
C THR A 13 14.90 4.04 -3.64
N GLY A 14 15.65 3.09 -3.08
CA GLY A 14 15.71 1.73 -3.61
C GLY A 14 14.45 0.92 -3.25
N ILE A 15 14.10 -0.07 -4.09
CA ILE A 15 12.98 -0.99 -3.81
C ILE A 15 13.12 -1.66 -2.44
N GLN A 16 14.34 -2.11 -2.11
CA GLN A 16 14.62 -2.75 -0.81
C GLN A 16 14.30 -1.83 0.38
N GLU A 17 14.60 -0.53 0.26
CA GLU A 17 14.33 0.44 1.31
C GLU A 17 12.82 0.63 1.53
N ILE A 18 12.04 0.64 0.44
CA ILE A 18 10.58 0.72 0.48
C ILE A 18 10.01 -0.54 1.15
N GLU A 19 10.51 -1.74 0.80
CA GLU A 19 10.08 -2.99 1.42
C GLU A 19 10.39 -3.02 2.92
N ASP A 20 11.60 -2.64 3.31
CA ASP A 20 12.05 -2.66 4.69
C ASP A 20 11.24 -1.67 5.54
N ALA A 21 10.93 -0.49 4.97
CA ALA A 21 10.06 0.49 5.62
C ALA A 21 8.63 -0.03 5.79
N PHE A 22 8.06 -0.64 4.74
CA PHE A 22 6.72 -1.24 4.82
C PHE A 22 6.66 -2.34 5.89
N LYS A 23 7.61 -3.28 5.89
CA LYS A 23 7.71 -4.34 6.90
C LYS A 23 7.90 -3.76 8.31
N SER A 24 8.70 -2.69 8.44
CA SER A 24 8.87 -1.99 9.72
C SER A 24 7.59 -1.29 10.18
N PHE A 25 6.72 -0.82 9.28
CA PHE A 25 5.44 -0.23 9.66
C PHE A 25 4.41 -1.30 10.01
N VAL A 26 4.40 -2.43 9.30
CA VAL A 26 3.52 -3.57 9.61
C VAL A 26 3.84 -4.18 10.97
N ALA A 27 5.12 -4.27 11.34
CA ALA A 27 5.56 -4.84 12.62
C ALA A 27 5.33 -3.92 13.83
N ARG A 28 4.93 -2.67 13.61
CA ARG A 28 4.71 -1.68 14.68
C ARG A 28 3.28 -1.77 15.22
N ASP A 29 3.18 -2.00 16.51
CA ASP A 29 1.93 -2.05 17.28
C ASP A 29 1.23 -0.69 17.41
N ASP A 30 1.97 0.41 17.23
CA ASP A 30 1.45 1.78 17.26
C ASP A 30 0.92 2.29 15.91
N ILE A 31 0.85 1.46 14.88
CA ILE A 31 0.35 1.82 13.54
C ILE A 31 -0.94 1.04 13.25
N ALA A 32 -2.03 1.77 13.01
CA ALA A 32 -3.32 1.18 12.65
C ALA A 32 -3.60 1.23 11.14
N ILE A 33 -3.09 2.25 10.44
CA ILE A 33 -3.35 2.49 9.01
C ILE A 33 -2.03 2.90 8.35
N ILE A 34 -1.71 2.26 7.21
CA ILE A 34 -0.60 2.60 6.33
C ILE A 34 -1.18 3.17 5.05
N LEU A 35 -0.89 4.43 4.77
CA LEU A 35 -1.21 5.07 3.50
C LEU A 35 0.01 4.96 2.58
N ILE A 36 -0.19 4.45 1.37
CA ILE A 36 0.87 4.26 0.39
C ILE A 36 0.39 4.71 -0.99
N ASN A 37 1.23 5.41 -1.75
CA ASN A 37 0.87 5.78 -3.11
C ASN A 37 0.77 4.52 -3.98
N GLN A 38 -0.27 4.39 -4.81
CA GLN A 38 -0.50 3.19 -5.62
C GLN A 38 0.70 2.80 -6.49
N HIS A 39 1.36 3.78 -7.13
CA HIS A 39 2.56 3.51 -7.95
C HIS A 39 3.75 2.99 -7.14
N ILE A 40 3.85 3.33 -5.85
CA ILE A 40 4.87 2.80 -4.94
C ILE A 40 4.48 1.41 -4.44
N ALA A 41 3.20 1.19 -4.13
CA ALA A 41 2.68 -0.13 -3.78
C ALA A 41 2.94 -1.16 -4.90
N GLU A 42 2.86 -0.73 -6.16
CA GLU A 42 3.16 -1.59 -7.31
C GLU A 42 4.62 -2.08 -7.33
N MET A 43 5.58 -1.25 -6.90
CA MET A 43 7.00 -1.63 -6.85
C MET A 43 7.27 -2.76 -5.84
N ILE A 44 6.44 -2.85 -4.80
CA ILE A 44 6.55 -3.83 -3.71
C ILE A 44 5.31 -4.73 -3.61
N ARG A 45 4.61 -4.95 -4.73
CA ARG A 45 3.30 -5.62 -4.79
C ARG A 45 3.29 -6.95 -4.04
N TYR A 46 4.34 -7.75 -4.23
CA TYR A 46 4.50 -9.03 -3.53
C TYR A 46 4.49 -8.87 -2.00
N THR A 47 5.20 -7.89 -1.47
CA THR A 47 5.28 -7.62 -0.03
C THR A 47 3.95 -7.10 0.52
N VAL A 48 3.24 -6.25 -0.23
CA VAL A 48 1.90 -5.75 0.15
C VAL A 48 0.87 -6.89 0.15
N ASP A 49 0.87 -7.73 -0.89
CA ASP A 49 -0.08 -8.84 -1.02
C ASP A 49 0.15 -9.95 0.02
N GLN A 50 1.37 -10.11 0.51
CA GLN A 50 1.68 -11.02 1.62
C GLN A 50 1.09 -10.55 2.96
N HIS A 51 0.80 -9.26 3.12
CA HIS A 51 0.12 -8.75 4.29
C HIS A 51 -1.37 -9.08 4.24
N THR A 52 -1.79 -10.01 5.09
CA THR A 52 -3.18 -10.51 5.17
C THR A 52 -3.85 -10.16 6.50
N ALA A 53 -3.11 -9.63 7.47
CA ALA A 53 -3.67 -9.20 8.74
C ALA A 53 -4.52 -7.94 8.56
N SER A 54 -5.63 -7.85 9.30
CA SER A 54 -6.55 -6.71 9.22
C SER A 54 -5.93 -5.41 9.78
N ILE A 55 -4.93 -5.53 10.66
CA ILE A 55 -4.23 -4.40 11.28
C ILE A 55 -2.71 -4.61 11.12
N PRO A 56 -1.96 -3.60 10.64
CA PRO A 56 -2.45 -2.33 10.11
C PRO A 56 -3.19 -2.48 8.78
N ALA A 57 -4.22 -1.66 8.57
CA ALA A 57 -4.91 -1.58 7.28
C ALA A 57 -4.01 -0.85 6.27
N VAL A 58 -3.88 -1.39 5.05
CA VAL A 58 -3.09 -0.79 3.97
C VAL A 58 -4.03 -0.16 2.95
N LEU A 59 -3.86 1.13 2.67
CA LEU A 59 -4.69 1.89 1.73
C LEU A 59 -3.82 2.53 0.65
N GLU A 60 -4.12 2.19 -0.61
CA GLU A 60 -3.46 2.74 -1.79
C GLU A 60 -4.12 4.08 -2.19
N ILE A 61 -3.33 5.16 -2.25
CA ILE A 61 -3.80 6.50 -2.63
C ILE A 61 -3.22 6.96 -3.97
N PRO A 62 -3.95 7.79 -4.75
CA PRO A 62 -3.39 8.45 -5.92
C PRO A 62 -2.27 9.43 -5.56
N SER A 63 -1.47 9.82 -6.56
CA SER A 63 -0.54 10.94 -6.44
C SER A 63 -0.95 12.09 -7.37
N LYS A 64 -0.30 13.25 -7.23
CA LYS A 64 -0.51 14.40 -8.12
C LYS A 64 -0.21 14.09 -9.58
N GLU A 65 0.73 13.18 -9.83
CA GLU A 65 1.27 12.87 -11.16
C GLU A 65 0.76 11.54 -11.71
N ALA A 66 0.29 10.64 -10.84
CA ALA A 66 -0.23 9.32 -11.18
C ALA A 66 -1.68 9.18 -10.66
N PRO A 67 -2.69 9.24 -11.53
CA PRO A 67 -4.08 9.03 -11.15
C PRO A 67 -4.31 7.59 -10.67
N TYR A 68 -5.36 7.40 -9.88
CA TYR A 68 -5.74 6.09 -9.36
C TYR A 68 -6.24 5.16 -10.47
N ASP A 69 -5.74 3.92 -10.50
CA ASP A 69 -6.16 2.85 -11.39
C ASP A 69 -6.81 1.72 -10.57
N PRO A 70 -8.16 1.60 -10.59
CA PRO A 70 -8.86 0.56 -9.84
C PRO A 70 -8.47 -0.87 -10.24
N SER A 71 -7.95 -1.07 -11.46
CA SER A 71 -7.58 -2.40 -11.94
C SER A 71 -6.35 -2.98 -11.22
N LYS A 72 -5.56 -2.12 -10.57
CA LYS A 72 -4.29 -2.44 -9.91
C LYS A 72 -4.40 -2.55 -8.38
N ASP A 73 -5.57 -2.26 -7.81
CA ASP A 73 -5.77 -2.32 -6.37
C ASP A 73 -5.89 -3.79 -5.90
N SER A 74 -5.05 -4.15 -4.92
CA SER A 74 -5.03 -5.46 -4.27
C SER A 74 -6.37 -5.81 -3.61
N ILE A 75 -7.08 -4.82 -3.06
CA ILE A 75 -8.39 -5.00 -2.42
C ILE A 75 -9.44 -5.33 -3.48
N LEU A 76 -9.51 -4.56 -4.58
CA LEU A 76 -10.43 -4.87 -5.68
C LEU A 76 -10.14 -6.24 -6.28
N ASN A 77 -8.87 -6.60 -6.46
CA ASN A 77 -8.49 -7.92 -6.97
C ASN A 77 -8.96 -9.07 -6.07
N ARG A 78 -8.87 -8.92 -4.75
CA ARG A 78 -9.42 -9.88 -3.77
C ARG A 78 -10.96 -9.87 -3.77
N ALA A 79 -11.57 -8.72 -4.04
CA ALA A 79 -13.01 -8.50 -4.03
C ALA A 79 -13.72 -8.80 -5.37
N ARG A 80 -12.97 -9.10 -6.45
CA ARG A 80 -13.51 -9.38 -7.81
C ARG A 80 -14.49 -10.57 -7.87
N GLY A 81 -14.49 -11.46 -6.88
CA GLY A 81 -15.49 -12.54 -6.77
C GLY A 81 -16.74 -12.16 -5.95
N LEU A 82 -16.74 -11.00 -5.29
CA LEU A 82 -17.77 -10.56 -4.35
C LEU A 82 -18.55 -9.32 -4.82
N PHE A 83 -18.00 -8.51 -5.74
CA PHE A 83 -18.61 -7.26 -6.17
C PHE A 83 -18.62 -7.13 -7.69
N ASN A 84 -19.76 -6.71 -8.23
CA ASN A 84 -19.91 -6.46 -9.66
C ASN A 84 -19.40 -5.03 -9.94
N PRO A 85 -18.48 -4.81 -10.90
CA PRO A 85 -17.95 -3.47 -11.21
C PRO A 85 -19.00 -2.44 -11.67
N GLU A 86 -20.26 -2.84 -11.86
CA GLU A 86 -21.39 -1.94 -12.11
C GLU A 86 -21.97 -1.31 -10.84
N ASP A 87 -21.67 -1.82 -9.64
CA ASP A 87 -22.17 -1.30 -8.36
C ASP A 87 -21.53 0.04 -7.94
N PHE A 88 -20.45 0.46 -8.61
CA PHE A 88 -19.69 1.68 -8.33
C PHE A 88 -19.90 2.80 -9.39
N ARG A 89 -20.87 2.63 -10.30
CA ARG A 89 -21.24 3.63 -11.31
C ARG A 89 -22.31 4.59 -10.84
#